data_AF-A0A1H5K944-F1
#
_entry.id   AF-A0A1H5K944-F1
#
_cell.length_a   1.000
_cell.length_b   1.000
_cell.length_c   1.000
_cell.angle_alpha   90.00
_cell.angle_beta   90.00
_cell.angle_gamma   90.00
#
_symmetry.space_group_name_H-M   'P 1'
#
loop_
_entity.id
_entity.type
_entity.pdbx_description
1 polymer ?
#
loop_
_entity_poly.entity_id
_entity_poly.type
_entity_poly.pdbx_seq_one_letter_code
_entity_poly.pdbx_strand_id
1 'polypeptide(L)' 'MSNASRPLTRHEIKAQNSRNYLLKQRTDFVEKHGEDLGAFYFLIMLLQTHGRKMLKRGDVQGLRRLAHDLHGLYVKHTQQ' A
#
# COMPACT_ATOMS: atom_id res chain seq x y z
N MET A 1 -5.24 28.47 11.65
CA MET A 1 -3.87 28.04 12.04
C MET A 1 -3.25 27.26 10.88
N SER A 2 -2.53 27.96 9.99
CA SER A 2 -1.90 27.38 8.80
C SER A 2 -0.38 27.55 8.91
N ASN A 3 0.30 26.54 9.47
CA ASN A 3 1.77 26.51 9.57
C ASN A 3 2.39 25.99 8.26
N ALA A 4 2.11 26.67 7.15
CA ALA A 4 2.55 26.29 5.81
C ALA A 4 3.73 27.15 5.33
N SER A 5 4.84 27.20 6.08
CA SER A 5 5.95 28.13 5.77
C SER A 5 7.36 27.58 5.98
N ARG A 6 7.56 26.25 6.05
CA ARG A 6 8.90 25.69 5.86
C ARG A 6 8.96 24.81 4.60
N PRO A 7 10.01 24.96 3.77
CA PRO A 7 10.28 24.01 2.70
C PRO A 7 10.32 22.58 3.26
N LEU A 8 9.75 21.64 2.51
CA LEU A 8 9.84 20.23 2.87
C LEU A 8 11.31 19.80 2.89
N THR A 9 11.68 19.05 3.92
CA THR A 9 12.98 18.37 3.96
C THR A 9 13.05 17.32 2.85
N ARG A 10 14.27 16.93 2.44
CA ARG A 10 14.47 15.87 1.45
C ARG A 10 13.78 14.55 1.85
N HIS A 11 13.73 14.25 3.15
CA HIS A 11 13.04 13.08 3.68
C HIS A 11 11.53 13.16 3.48
N GLU A 12 10.92 14.32 3.75
CA GLU A 12 9.49 14.56 3.54
C GLU A 12 9.13 14.49 2.05
N ILE A 13 9.93 15.09 1.17
CA ILE A 13 9.74 15.00 -0.29
C ILE A 13 9.79 13.54 -0.76
N LYS A 14 10.78 12.76 -0.30
CA LYS A 14 10.91 11.34 -0.65
C LYS A 14 9.72 10.52 -0.16
N ALA A 15 9.24 10.77 1.05
CA ALA A 15 8.06 10.10 1.60
C ALA A 15 6.80 10.44 0.78
N GLN A 16 6.63 11.71 0.41
CA GLN A 16 5.51 12.16 -0.43
C GLN A 16 5.57 11.53 -1.83
N ASN A 17 6.73 11.50 -2.47
CA ASN A 17 6.91 10.85 -3.76
C ASN A 17 6.62 9.35 -3.69
N SER A 18 7.09 8.68 -2.64
CA SER A 18 6.80 7.26 -2.41
C SER A 18 5.30 7.02 -2.23
N ARG A 19 4.60 7.90 -1.50
CA ARG A 19 3.15 7.82 -1.34
C ARG A 19 2.42 8.01 -2.66
N ASN A 20 2.77 9.04 -3.43
CA ASN A 20 2.15 9.33 -4.72
C ASN A 20 2.36 8.18 -5.71
N TYR A 21 3.55 7.59 -5.71
CA TYR A 21 3.86 6.41 -6.52
C TYR A 21 2.96 5.23 -6.15
N LEU A 22 2.79 4.93 -4.86
CA LEU A 22 1.92 3.84 -4.41
C LEU A 22 0.45 4.08 -4.74
N LEU A 23 -0.03 5.33 -4.62
CA LEU A 23 -1.38 5.69 -5.03
C LEU A 23 -1.60 5.48 -6.52
N LYS A 24 -0.64 5.91 -7.36
CA LYS A 24 -0.69 5.67 -8.79
C LYS A 24 -0.72 4.19 -9.11
N GLN A 25 0.17 3.38 -8.52
CA GLN A 25 0.18 1.93 -8.72
C GLN A 25 -1.17 1.29 -8.37
N ARG A 26 -1.78 1.70 -7.24
CA ARG A 26 -3.13 1.22 -6.88
C ARG A 26 -4.14 1.57 -7.96
N THR A 27 -4.17 2.81 -8.41
CA THR A 27 -5.08 3.26 -9.49
C THR A 27 -4.85 2.45 -10.76
N ASP A 28 -3.60 2.29 -11.21
CA ASP A 28 -3.25 1.54 -12.41
C ASP A 28 -3.77 0.08 -12.33
N PHE A 29 -3.63 -0.57 -11.17
CA PHE A 29 -4.18 -1.93 -10.98
C PHE A 29 -5.71 -1.96 -11.02
N VAL A 30 -6.38 -1.00 -10.38
CA VAL A 30 -7.85 -0.90 -10.36
C VAL A 30 -8.40 -0.62 -11.76
N GLU A 31 -7.80 0.30 -12.50
CA GLU A 31 -8.21 0.62 -13.88
C GLU A 31 -8.07 -0.60 -14.80
N LYS A 32 -7.00 -1.37 -14.63
CA LYS A 32 -6.70 -2.52 -15.50
C LYS A 32 -7.53 -3.76 -15.18
N HIS A 33 -7.85 -4.00 -13.91
CA HIS A 33 -8.41 -5.27 -13.44
C HIS A 33 -9.79 -5.15 -12.79
N GLY A 34 -10.33 -3.93 -12.66
CA GLY A 34 -11.50 -3.66 -11.84
C GLY A 34 -11.12 -3.46 -10.36
N GLU A 35 -12.06 -2.92 -9.58
CA GLU A 35 -11.80 -2.45 -8.22
C GLU A 35 -11.23 -3.54 -7.30
N ASP A 36 -11.89 -4.68 -7.27
CA ASP A 36 -11.59 -5.77 -6.37
C ASP A 36 -10.32 -6.54 -6.75
N LEU A 37 -10.24 -7.01 -8.00
CA LEU A 37 -9.08 -7.75 -8.50
C LEU A 37 -7.84 -6.85 -8.59
N GLY A 38 -8.02 -5.56 -8.90
CA GLY A 38 -6.97 -4.56 -8.86
C GLY A 38 -6.46 -4.31 -7.43
N ALA A 39 -7.35 -4.18 -6.45
CA ALA A 39 -6.96 -4.08 -5.04
C ALA A 39 -6.18 -5.32 -4.58
N PHE A 40 -6.59 -6.51 -5.00
CA PHE A 40 -5.89 -7.76 -4.69
C PHE A 40 -4.46 -7.76 -5.26
N TYR A 41 -4.28 -7.45 -6.55
CA TYR A 41 -2.95 -7.39 -7.16
C TYR A 41 -2.06 -6.31 -6.54
N PHE A 42 -2.63 -5.16 -6.19
CA PHE A 42 -1.89 -4.12 -5.46
C PHE A 42 -1.38 -4.61 -4.10
N LEU A 43 -2.20 -5.33 -3.33
CA LEU A 43 -1.79 -5.88 -2.03
C LEU A 43 -0.70 -6.95 -2.17
N ILE A 44 -0.79 -7.82 -3.19
CA ILE A 44 0.27 -8.80 -3.48
C ILE A 44 1.59 -8.10 -3.82
N MET A 45 1.55 -7.05 -4.64
CA MET A 45 2.72 -6.25 -4.97
C MET A 45 3.32 -5.58 -3.73
N LEU A 46 2.50 -5.04 -2.82
CA LEU A 46 2.98 -4.51 -1.54
C LEU A 46 3.64 -5.59 -0.68
N LEU A 47 3.07 -6.79 -0.61
CA LEU A 47 3.65 -7.89 0.16
C LEU A 47 5.03 -8.28 -0.40
N GLN A 48 5.17 -8.40 -1.72
CA GLN A 48 6.43 -8.75 -2.37
C GLN A 48 7.51 -7.68 -2.19
N THR A 49 7.15 -6.40 -2.32
CA THR A 49 8.12 -5.29 -2.35
C THR A 49 8.42 -4.71 -0.95
N HIS A 50 7.39 -4.59 -0.10
CA HIS A 50 7.49 -4.01 1.24
C HIS A 50 7.47 -5.07 2.35
N GLY A 51 6.76 -6.18 2.18
CA GLY A 51 6.65 -7.23 3.19
C GLY A 51 8.02 -7.77 3.61
N ARG A 52 8.93 -8.01 2.66
CA ARG A 52 10.29 -8.45 2.98
C ARG A 52 11.08 -7.43 3.82
N LYS A 53 10.87 -6.13 3.58
CA LYS A 53 11.51 -5.06 4.35
C LYS A 53 10.92 -4.94 5.75
N MET A 54 9.59 -5.06 5.88
CA MET A 54 8.89 -5.09 7.16
C MET A 54 9.37 -6.26 8.02
N LEU A 55 9.46 -7.46 7.43
CA LEU A 55 9.98 -8.65 8.10
C LEU A 55 11.40 -8.42 8.62
N LYS A 56 12.30 -7.90 7.77
CA LYS A 56 13.69 -7.59 8.18
C LYS A 56 13.79 -6.55 9.29
N ARG A 57 12.81 -5.64 9.40
CA ARG A 57 12.75 -4.59 10.41
C ARG A 57 12.00 -5.01 11.67
N GLY A 58 11.47 -6.23 11.73
CA GLY A 58 10.63 -6.69 12.84
C GLY A 58 9.26 -6.02 12.90
N ASP A 59 8.79 -5.39 11.81
CA ASP A 59 7.48 -4.75 11.74
C ASP A 59 6.37 -5.79 11.52
N VAL A 60 6.11 -6.56 12.58
CA VAL A 60 5.10 -7.62 12.57
C VAL A 60 3.68 -7.06 12.45
N GLN A 61 3.43 -5.86 12.97
CA GLN A 61 2.12 -5.22 12.89
C GLN A 61 1.77 -4.82 11.46
N GLY A 62 2.72 -4.24 10.72
CA GLY A 62 2.55 -3.94 9.30
C GLY A 62 2.26 -5.20 8.47
N LEU A 63 2.99 -6.29 8.74
CA LEU A 63 2.76 -7.58 8.08
C LEU A 63 1.38 -8.16 8.36
N ARG A 64 0.94 -8.16 9.63
CA ARG A 64 -0.40 -8.65 10.00
C ARG A 64 -1.50 -7.86 9.31
N ARG A 65 -1.36 -6.54 9.22
CA ARG A 65 -2.35 -5.70 8.55
C ARG A 65 -2.46 -6.01 7.06
N LEU A 66 -1.33 -6.13 6.37
CA LEU A 66 -1.31 -6.53 4.96
C LEU A 66 -1.94 -7.92 4.73
N ALA A 67 -1.63 -8.89 5.60
CA ALA A 67 -2.21 -10.22 5.52
C ALA A 67 -3.73 -10.20 5.77
N HIS A 68 -4.18 -9.42 6.75
CA HIS A 68 -5.60 -9.23 7.05
C HIS A 68 -6.36 -8.62 5.86
N ASP A 69 -5.84 -7.54 5.28
CA ASP A 69 -6.47 -6.87 4.14
C ASP A 69 -6.55 -7.80 2.91
N LEU A 70 -5.49 -8.59 2.67
CA LEU A 70 -5.48 -9.59 1.60
C LEU A 70 -6.52 -10.70 1.84
N HIS A 71 -6.64 -11.17 3.09
CA HIS A 71 -7.63 -12.18 3.47
C HIS A 71 -9.06 -11.64 3.34
N GLY A 72 -9.30 -10.37 3.72
CA GLY A 72 -10.60 -9.73 3.57
C GLY A 72 -11.10 -9.71 2.12
N LEU A 73 -10.21 -9.39 1.17
CA LEU A 73 -10.54 -9.47 -0.26
C LEU A 73 -10.80 -10.91 -0.69
N TYR A 74 -9.94 -11.86 -0.30
CA TYR A 74 -10.14 -13.27 -0.63
C TYR A 74 -11.52 -13.76 -0.15
N VAL A 75 -11.89 -13.48 1.11
CA VAL A 75 -13.18 -13.88 1.68
C VAL A 75 -14.35 -13.26 0.89
N LYS A 76 -14.28 -11.96 0.57
CA LYS A 76 -15.30 -11.26 -0.23
C LYS A 76 -15.57 -11.96 -1.58
N HIS A 77 -14.56 -12.56 -2.19
CA HIS A 77 -14.69 -13.23 -3.50
C HIS A 77 -14.92 -14.73 -3.45
N THR A 78 -14.78 -15.36 -2.29
CA THR A 78 -14.86 -16.82 -2.16
C THR A 78 -16.01 -17.29 -1.29
N GLN A 79 -16.55 -16.44 -0.42
CA GLN A 79 -17.79 -16.72 0.28
C GLN A 79 -18.95 -16.17 -0.57
N GLN A 80 -19.60 -17.07 -1.31
CA GLN A 80 -20.89 -16.87 -1.97
C GLN A 80 -22.03 -17.23 -1.01
#